data_AF-A0A645JI65-F1
#
_entry.id   AF-A0A645JI65-F1
#
_cell.length_a   1.000
_cell.length_b   1.000
_cell.length_c   1.000
_cell.angle_alpha   90.00
_cell.angle_beta   90.00
_cell.angle_gamma   90.00
#
_symmetry.space_group_name_H-M   'P 1'
#
loop_
_entity.id
_entity.type
_entity.pdbx_description
1 polymer ?
#
loop_
_entity_poly.entity_id
_entity_poly.type
_entity_poly.pdbx_seq_one_letter_code
_entity_poly.pdbx_strand_id
1 'polypeptide(L)'
;MDKLQKQVFRILLRMAEKRNVCVDINSPLPKRVNGLWFLDEKHYEYILLNGQLQDQDFKNFVFAHELGHSVLHKGKINNALYQENNWNSEYQKAIEAEAGEFARNLLEKLVRVVL
;
A
#
# COMPACT_ATOMS: atom_id res chain seq x y z
N MET A 1 2.79 -21.92 0.87
CA MET A 1 3.27 -20.52 0.91
C MET A 1 4.67 -20.51 0.30
N ASP A 2 4.80 -20.01 -0.92
CA ASP A 2 6.03 -20.07 -1.69
C ASP A 2 7.11 -19.10 -1.13
N LYS A 3 8.38 -19.51 -1.25
CA LYS A 3 9.56 -18.87 -0.65
C LYS A 3 9.78 -17.47 -1.24
N LEU A 4 9.46 -17.31 -2.52
CA LEU A 4 9.60 -16.06 -3.27
C LEU A 4 8.71 -14.95 -2.70
N GLN A 5 7.43 -15.23 -2.49
CA GLN A 5 6.47 -14.23 -2.00
C GLN A 5 6.82 -13.75 -0.58
N LYS A 6 7.35 -14.65 0.27
CA LYS A 6 7.88 -14.27 1.58
C LYS A 6 9.09 -13.35 1.47
N GLN A 7 9.98 -13.57 0.50
CA GLN A 7 11.12 -12.70 0.27
C GLN A 7 10.67 -11.31 -0.20
N VAL A 8 9.75 -11.25 -1.16
CA VAL A 8 9.13 -10.00 -1.61
C VAL A 8 8.52 -9.23 -0.44
N PHE A 9 7.69 -9.88 0.38
CA PHE A 9 7.07 -9.24 1.55
C PHE A 9 8.11 -8.64 2.52
N ARG A 10 9.20 -9.38 2.80
CA ARG A 10 10.29 -8.87 3.64
C ARG A 10 11.01 -7.68 3.02
N ILE A 11 11.15 -7.63 1.70
CA ILE A 11 11.75 -6.47 1.03
C ILE A 11 10.83 -5.27 1.15
N LEU A 12 9.52 -5.43 0.96
CA LEU A 12 8.53 -4.35 1.16
C LEU A 12 8.58 -3.80 2.59
N LEU A 13 8.64 -4.68 3.60
CA LEU A 13 8.82 -4.25 5.00
C LEU A 13 10.08 -3.38 5.18
N ARG A 14 11.23 -3.82 4.65
CA ARG A 14 12.48 -3.04 4.70
C ARG A 14 12.38 -1.72 3.95
N MET A 15 11.62 -1.66 2.86
CA MET A 15 11.41 -0.43 2.09
C MET A 15 10.55 0.59 2.85
N ALA A 16 9.54 0.12 3.57
CA ALA A 16 8.70 0.92 4.46
C ALA A 16 9.50 1.42 5.68
N GLU A 17 10.25 0.53 6.34
CA GLU A 17 11.13 0.86 7.46
C GLU A 17 12.15 1.95 7.10
N LYS A 18 12.84 1.81 5.96
CA LYS A 18 13.77 2.84 5.44
C LYS A 18 13.13 4.21 5.20
N ARG A 19 11.80 4.27 5.10
CA ARG A 19 11.02 5.50 4.91
C ARG A 19 10.38 6.00 6.20
N ASN A 20 10.63 5.35 7.34
CA ASN A 20 9.97 5.60 8.62
C ASN A 20 8.44 5.44 8.55
N VAL A 21 7.97 4.48 7.76
CA VAL A 21 6.55 4.11 7.69
C VAL A 21 6.29 2.96 8.66
N CYS A 22 5.38 3.17 9.61
CA CYS A 22 4.94 2.13 10.52
C CYS A 22 3.98 1.18 9.79
N VAL A 23 4.18 -0.13 9.91
CA VAL A 23 3.37 -1.13 9.20
C VAL A 23 2.72 -2.09 10.19
N ASP A 24 1.39 -2.12 10.20
CA ASP A 24 0.61 -3.16 10.87
C ASP A 24 0.10 -4.16 9.83
N ILE A 25 0.66 -5.38 9.88
CA ILE A 25 0.39 -6.43 8.89
C ILE A 25 -0.84 -7.29 9.22
N ASN A 26 -1.49 -7.04 10.36
CA ASN A 26 -2.62 -7.81 10.88
C ASN A 26 -3.71 -6.91 11.45
N SER A 27 -3.96 -5.79 10.79
CA SER A 27 -4.88 -4.77 11.27
C SER A 27 -6.34 -5.24 11.13
N PRO A 28 -7.23 -4.97 12.12
CA PRO A 28 -8.63 -5.38 12.09
C PRO A 28 -9.48 -4.45 11.20
N LEU A 29 -9.11 -4.34 9.93
CA LEU A 29 -9.82 -3.51 8.95
C LEU A 29 -11.17 -4.13 8.56
N PRO A 30 -12.18 -3.32 8.19
CA PRO A 30 -13.44 -3.82 7.64
C PRO A 30 -13.20 -4.73 6.42
N LYS A 31 -14.05 -5.74 6.23
CA LYS A 31 -13.92 -6.74 5.13
C LYS A 31 -13.72 -6.16 3.72
N ARG A 32 -14.20 -4.95 3.47
CA ARG A 32 -14.11 -4.26 2.17
C ARG A 32 -12.83 -3.43 1.99
N VAL A 33 -12.00 -3.32 3.02
CA VAL A 33 -10.77 -2.53 3.02
C VAL A 33 -9.61 -3.50 3.13
N ASN A 34 -8.81 -3.62 2.07
CA ASN A 34 -7.67 -4.54 2.02
C ASN A 34 -6.41 -3.94 2.65
N GLY A 35 -6.22 -2.64 2.47
CA GLY A 35 -5.12 -1.86 3.03
C GLY A 35 -5.56 -0.42 3.27
N LEU A 36 -4.76 0.30 4.05
CA LEU A 36 -4.92 1.73 4.27
C LEU A 36 -3.57 2.38 4.56
N TRP A 37 -3.19 3.33 3.75
CA TRP A 37 -2.15 4.31 4.04
C TRP A 37 -2.74 5.61 4.60
N PHE A 38 -2.13 6.15 5.66
CA PHE A 38 -2.53 7.46 6.21
C PHE A 38 -1.40 8.13 6.98
N LEU A 39 -1.58 9.43 7.22
CA LEU A 39 -0.80 10.23 8.17
C LEU A 39 -1.67 10.53 9.39
N ASP A 40 -1.13 10.36 10.60
CA ASP A 40 -1.82 10.85 11.80
C ASP A 40 -1.71 12.37 11.94
N GLU A 41 -2.34 12.92 12.98
CA GLU A 41 -2.33 14.36 13.28
C GLU A 41 -0.93 14.93 13.54
N LYS A 42 0.05 14.08 13.88
CA LYS A 42 1.45 14.42 14.10
C LYS A 42 2.32 14.13 12.89
N HIS A 43 1.72 13.79 11.75
CA HIS A 43 2.38 13.40 10.51
C HIS A 43 3.25 12.14 10.60
N TYR A 44 3.02 11.28 11.59
CA TYR A 44 3.54 9.92 11.53
C TYR A 44 2.77 9.14 10.48
N GLU A 45 3.50 8.29 9.76
CA GLU A 45 3.00 7.61 8.58
C GLU A 45 2.79 6.13 8.86
N TYR A 46 1.61 5.64 8.45
CA TYR A 46 1.18 4.29 8.72
C TYR A 46 0.67 3.61 7.46
N ILE A 47 0.95 2.31 7.36
CA ILE A 47 0.31 1.38 6.45
C ILE A 47 -0.33 0.28 7.28
N LEU A 48 -1.62 0.08 7.10
CA LEU A 48 -2.38 -1.01 7.67
C LEU A 48 -2.68 -2.02 6.56
N LEU A 49 -2.42 -3.30 6.81
CA LEU A 49 -2.86 -4.40 5.94
C LEU A 49 -3.93 -5.18 6.69
N ASN A 50 -5.02 -5.52 5.98
CA ASN A 50 -6.09 -6.28 6.58
C ASN A 50 -5.59 -7.68 6.97
N GLY A 51 -5.74 -8.03 8.25
CA GLY A 51 -5.34 -9.34 8.80
C GLY A 51 -6.08 -10.53 8.17
N GLN A 52 -7.19 -10.29 7.49
CA GLN A 52 -7.99 -11.31 6.82
C GLN A 52 -7.44 -11.72 5.44
N LEU A 53 -6.45 -11.01 4.89
CA LEU A 53 -5.81 -11.36 3.61
C LEU A 53 -5.03 -12.67 3.72
N GLN A 54 -5.55 -13.73 3.10
CA GLN A 54 -4.93 -15.07 3.09
C GLN A 54 -3.98 -15.27 1.90
N ASP A 55 -4.29 -14.66 0.76
CA ASP A 55 -3.47 -14.76 -0.44
C ASP A 55 -2.22 -13.86 -0.30
N GLN A 56 -1.05 -14.47 -0.34
CA GLN A 56 0.21 -13.76 -0.12
C GLN A 56 0.62 -12.87 -1.31
N ASP A 57 0.30 -13.26 -2.54
CA ASP A 57 0.57 -12.45 -3.73
C ASP A 57 -0.33 -11.21 -3.72
N PHE A 58 -1.61 -11.39 -3.39
CA PHE A 58 -2.52 -10.28 -3.22
C PHE A 58 -2.11 -9.39 -2.03
N LYS A 59 -1.67 -9.97 -0.91
CA LYS A 59 -1.14 -9.21 0.23
C LYS A 59 0.12 -8.41 -0.15
N ASN A 60 1.01 -8.97 -0.96
CA ASN A 60 2.17 -8.26 -1.50
C ASN A 60 1.74 -7.10 -2.41
N PHE A 61 0.72 -7.30 -3.25
CA PHE A 61 0.15 -6.25 -4.10
C PHE A 61 -0.45 -5.12 -3.27
N VAL A 62 -1.32 -5.44 -2.32
CA VAL A 62 -1.92 -4.44 -1.42
C VAL A 62 -0.82 -3.66 -0.69
N PHE A 63 0.19 -4.33 -0.15
CA PHE A 63 1.28 -3.63 0.53
C PHE A 63 2.09 -2.73 -0.42
N ALA A 64 2.41 -3.20 -1.62
CA ALA A 64 3.08 -2.38 -2.62
C ALA A 64 2.22 -1.18 -3.08
N HIS A 65 0.89 -1.34 -3.13
CA HIS A 65 -0.08 -0.29 -3.43
C HIS A 65 -0.09 0.80 -2.35
N GLU A 66 -0.22 0.42 -1.08
CA GLU A 66 -0.17 1.37 0.03
C GLU A 66 1.19 2.08 0.13
N LEU A 67 2.29 1.36 -0.16
CA LEU A 67 3.61 1.95 -0.27
C LEU A 67 3.70 2.93 -1.46
N GLY A 68 2.95 2.69 -2.54
CA GLY A 68 2.78 3.62 -3.65
C GLY A 68 2.17 4.94 -3.21
N HIS A 69 1.10 4.90 -2.40
CA HIS A 69 0.52 6.11 -1.82
C HIS A 69 1.54 6.89 -0.97
N SER A 70 2.29 6.19 -0.11
CA SER A 70 3.39 6.78 0.67
C SER A 70 4.43 7.50 -0.20
N VAL A 71 4.85 6.87 -1.29
CA VAL A 71 5.92 7.39 -2.16
C VAL A 71 5.44 8.53 -3.06
N LEU A 72 4.26 8.38 -3.66
CA LEU A 72 3.81 9.26 -4.73
C LEU A 72 2.97 10.42 -4.22
N HIS A 73 2.15 10.18 -3.20
CA HIS A 73 1.03 11.07 -2.86
C HIS A 73 1.17 11.78 -1.51
N LYS A 74 2.18 11.42 -0.70
CA LYS A 74 2.49 12.11 0.56
C LYS A 74 2.66 13.61 0.33
N GLY A 75 1.82 14.41 1.01
CA GLY A 75 1.81 15.87 0.90
C GLY A 75 1.25 16.44 -0.41
N LYS A 76 0.67 15.61 -1.28
CA LYS A 76 0.15 16.02 -2.60
C LYS A 76 -1.35 15.79 -2.79
N ILE A 77 -1.99 15.00 -1.93
CA ILE A 77 -3.42 14.71 -2.05
C ILE A 77 -4.25 15.91 -1.62
N ASN A 78 -5.17 16.32 -2.49
CA ASN A 78 -6.27 17.18 -2.11
C ASN A 78 -7.38 16.31 -1.47
N ASN A 79 -7.41 16.27 -0.14
CA ASN A 79 -8.35 15.42 0.61
C ASN A 79 -9.83 15.71 0.29
N ALA A 80 -10.18 16.97 0.00
CA ALA A 80 -11.56 17.32 -0.34
C ALA A 80 -11.98 16.69 -1.67
N LEU A 81 -11.13 16.79 -2.71
CA LEU A 81 -11.39 16.15 -4.00
C LEU A 81 -11.31 14.62 -3.92
N TYR A 82 -10.45 14.10 -3.04
CA TYR A 82 -10.29 12.66 -2.83
C TYR A 82 -11.54 12.01 -2.25
N GLN A 83 -12.21 12.69 -1.31
CA GLN A 83 -13.38 12.18 -0.61
C GLN A 83 -14.70 12.54 -1.33
N GLU A 84 -14.65 13.38 -2.36
CA GLU A 84 -15.80 13.77 -3.16
C GLU A 84 -16.53 12.56 -3.73
N ASN A 85 -17.86 12.67 -3.84
CA ASN A 85 -18.74 11.62 -4.34
C ASN A 85 -18.59 10.28 -3.58
N ASN A 86 -18.32 10.35 -2.27
CA ASN A 86 -18.07 9.18 -1.42
C ASN A 86 -16.90 8.32 -1.93
N TRP A 87 -15.71 8.92 -2.09
CA TRP A 87 -14.50 8.24 -2.56
C TRP A 87 -14.66 7.62 -3.97
N ASN A 88 -15.40 8.29 -4.85
CA ASN A 88 -15.66 7.81 -6.21
C ASN A 88 -15.50 8.92 -7.27
N SER A 89 -14.71 9.96 -6.96
CA SER A 89 -14.35 11.01 -7.91
C SER A 89 -13.32 10.51 -8.92
N GLU A 90 -13.25 11.15 -10.09
CA GLU A 90 -12.20 10.86 -11.09
C GLU A 90 -10.80 11.13 -10.53
N TYR A 91 -10.67 12.12 -9.63
CA TYR A 91 -9.42 12.39 -8.92
C TYR A 91 -9.01 11.21 -8.04
N GLN A 92 -9.92 10.66 -7.24
CA GLN A 92 -9.65 9.49 -6.42
C GLN A 92 -9.25 8.29 -7.28
N LYS A 93 -9.99 8.03 -8.38
CA LYS A 93 -9.67 6.92 -9.29
C LYS A 93 -8.29 7.05 -9.93
N ALA A 94 -7.89 8.28 -10.31
CA ALA A 94 -6.56 8.53 -10.86
C ALA A 94 -5.45 8.23 -9.85
N ILE A 95 -5.63 8.65 -8.59
CA ILE A 95 -4.69 8.39 -7.50
C ILE A 95 -4.58 6.89 -7.19
N GLU A 96 -5.70 6.16 -7.15
CA GLU A 96 -5.68 4.70 -6.98
C GLU A 96 -5.03 3.98 -8.17
N ALA A 97 -5.29 4.44 -9.41
CA ALA A 97 -4.69 3.88 -10.61
C ALA A 97 -3.16 4.05 -10.61
N GLU A 98 -2.67 5.23 -10.20
CA GLU A 98 -1.25 5.52 -10.08
C GLU A 98 -0.56 4.62 -9.04
N ALA A 99 -1.16 4.45 -7.86
CA ALA A 99 -0.65 3.53 -6.83
C ALA A 99 -0.69 2.06 -7.29
N GLY A 100 -1.72 1.65 -8.02
CA GLY A 100 -1.83 0.31 -8.57
C GLY A 100 -0.79 0.03 -9.66
N GLU A 101 -0.49 1.02 -10.51
CA GLU A 101 0.58 0.91 -11.50
C GLU A 101 1.96 0.84 -10.83
N PHE A 102 2.21 1.68 -9.82
CA PHE A 102 3.41 1.62 -9.00
C PHE A 102 3.60 0.23 -8.38
N ALA A 103 2.55 -0.35 -7.80
CA ALA A 103 2.58 -1.65 -7.18
C ALA A 103 2.99 -2.75 -8.17
N ARG A 104 2.37 -2.78 -9.36
CA ARG A 104 2.70 -3.73 -10.43
C ARG A 104 4.17 -3.63 -10.84
N ASN A 105 4.63 -2.41 -11.13
CA ASN A 105 6.00 -2.14 -11.57
C ASN A 105 7.03 -2.50 -10.48
N LEU A 106 6.73 -2.21 -9.22
CA LEU A 106 7.59 -2.56 -8.10
C LEU A 106 7.70 -4.08 -7.94
N LEU A 107 6.57 -4.79 -7.92
CA LEU A 107 6.56 -6.24 -7.76
C LEU A 107 7.28 -6.96 -8.91
N GLU A 108 7.07 -6.51 -10.15
CA GLU A 108 7.80 -7.06 -11.31
C GLU A 108 9.32 -6.93 -11.14
N LYS A 109 9.79 -5.76 -10.70
CA LYS A 109 11.23 -5.54 -10.42
C LYS A 109 11.73 -6.39 -9.26
N LEU A 110 10.96 -6.54 -8.18
CA LEU A 110 11.36 -7.33 -7.01
C LEU A 110 11.45 -8.82 -7.35
N VAL A 111 10.51 -9.36 -8.11
CA VAL A 111 10.54 -10.76 -8.55
C VAL A 111 11.81 -11.03 -9.38
N ARG A 112 12.16 -10.12 -10.30
CA ARG A 112 13.39 -10.24 -11.11
C ARG A 112 14.69 -10.16 -10.32
N VAL A 113 14.68 -9.52 -9.15
CA VAL A 113 15.87 -9.39 -8.29
C VAL A 113 16.02 -10.59 -7.35
N VAL A 114 14.91 -11.26 -7.01
CA VAL A 114 14.91 -12.40 -6.08
C VAL A 114 15.10 -13.74 -6.81
N LEU A 115 14.71 -13.83 -8.09
CA LEU A 115 15.04 -14.94 -8.99
C LEU A 115 16.51 -14.89 -9.42
#